data_AF-A0A0E3UZY0-F1
#
_entry.id   AF-A0A0E3UZY0-F1
#
_cell.length_a   1.000
_cell.length_b   1.000
_cell.length_c   1.000
_cell.angle_alpha   90.00
_cell.angle_beta   90.00
_cell.angle_gamma   90.00
#
_symmetry.space_group_name_H-M   'P 1'
#
loop_
_entity.id
_entity.type
_entity.pdbx_description
1 polymer ?
#
loop_
_entity_poly.entity_id
_entity_poly.type
_entity_poly.pdbx_seq_one_letter_code
_entity_poly.pdbx_strand_id
1 'polypeptide(L)'
;MSFIACIALFSCSTSPDLADKYKPRGRKVEVVQKGDSFKLMRNGKPYFIKGAAGYEYYDRLSAYGGNSVRVWHTDNAQQVLDSAQKHGLTVTLGLWMAREREGFNYYDKDLVAAQREELKKVVLKYKDHPALLMWGIGNELYAEGSNVKVWDAVNGIAAMIHEVDPDHPTTTTVMNVPHKVVNLIVKRAPALDILSVNSFGAMHNLPQELTKTDWKGPYIISEFGARGYWESYYTWWMAPIEQTSSEKAEFARQRYEQSVLADTNRCLGSYVFMWGNKQETTPTWFSLINEQGEETALVQEMRQLWGDSTLRNKAPYIAYLKLNNKFAFDQIYLKPDKTFEGAAFAFDPDQDSLQVQWEVLPEAEQLDGNADKQAKPKPVSEVLVNQEGVKVWLRTPKQEGAYRLYIYLRDGQNNLTTANIPFYVTNQPLK
;
A
#
# COMPACT_ATOMS: atom_id res chain seq x y z
N MET A 1 -13.62 -40.09 -56.67
CA MET A 1 -13.38 -39.99 -55.21
C MET A 1 -12.23 -39.02 -55.02
N SER A 2 -12.53 -37.75 -54.70
CA SER A 2 -11.50 -36.75 -54.41
C SER A 2 -11.46 -36.52 -52.89
N PHE A 3 -10.32 -36.87 -52.28
CA PHE A 3 -10.04 -36.58 -50.89
C PHE A 3 -9.63 -35.11 -50.75
N ILE A 4 -10.38 -34.33 -49.97
CA ILE A 4 -10.00 -32.99 -49.54
C ILE A 4 -9.31 -33.15 -48.17
N ALA A 5 -8.01 -32.88 -48.13
CA ALA A 5 -7.24 -32.80 -46.89
C ALA A 5 -7.41 -31.41 -46.28
N CYS A 6 -8.16 -31.32 -45.17
CA CYS A 6 -8.19 -30.13 -44.33
C CYS A 6 -6.89 -30.07 -43.51
N ILE A 7 -6.02 -29.13 -43.84
CA ILE A 7 -4.87 -28.77 -43.00
C ILE A 7 -5.37 -27.85 -41.90
N ALA A 8 -5.50 -28.39 -40.68
CA ALA A 8 -5.72 -27.59 -39.48
C ALA A 8 -4.40 -26.93 -39.08
N LEU A 9 -4.27 -25.63 -39.35
CA LEU A 9 -3.19 -24.81 -38.79
C LEU A 9 -3.49 -24.58 -37.31
N PHE A 10 -2.92 -25.42 -36.45
CA PHE A 10 -2.81 -25.12 -35.02
C PHE A 10 -1.84 -23.95 -34.85
N SER A 11 -2.39 -22.76 -34.57
CA SER A 11 -1.61 -21.67 -34.01
C SER A 11 -1.24 -22.06 -32.58
N CYS A 12 -0.04 -22.62 -32.40
CA CYS A 12 0.59 -22.71 -31.10
C CYS A 12 0.91 -21.29 -30.64
N SER A 13 0.03 -20.69 -29.84
CA SER A 13 0.42 -19.59 -28.96
C SER A 13 1.32 -20.19 -27.88
N THR A 14 2.62 -20.30 -28.16
CA THR A 14 3.59 -20.69 -27.14
C THR A 14 3.64 -19.56 -26.13
N SER A 15 2.99 -19.74 -24.98
CA SER A 15 3.42 -19.05 -23.77
C SER A 15 4.94 -19.20 -23.68
N PRO A 16 5.72 -18.13 -23.47
CA PRO A 16 7.16 -18.27 -23.29
C PRO A 16 7.37 -19.33 -22.20
N ASP A 17 8.20 -20.32 -22.50
CA ASP A 17 8.57 -21.33 -21.53
C ASP A 17 9.13 -20.58 -20.31
N LEU A 18 8.39 -20.61 -19.20
CA LEU A 18 8.76 -19.90 -17.98
C LEU A 18 10.16 -20.36 -17.53
N ALA A 19 10.51 -21.62 -17.80
CA ALA A 19 11.83 -22.16 -17.48
C ALA A 19 12.95 -21.43 -18.22
N ASP A 20 12.73 -21.01 -19.48
CA ASP A 20 13.72 -20.22 -20.23
C ASP A 20 13.75 -18.75 -19.78
N LYS A 21 12.57 -18.16 -19.52
CA LYS A 21 12.45 -16.78 -19.04
C LYS A 21 13.20 -16.57 -17.72
N TYR A 22 13.06 -17.52 -16.79
CA TYR A 22 13.65 -17.45 -15.45
C TYR A 22 14.86 -18.38 -15.28
N LYS A 23 15.53 -18.71 -16.40
CA LYS A 23 16.82 -19.40 -16.37
C LYS A 23 17.88 -18.48 -15.73
N PRO A 24 18.74 -18.99 -14.82
CA PRO A 24 19.83 -18.20 -14.25
C PRO A 24 20.75 -17.62 -15.32
N ARG A 25 21.05 -16.33 -15.22
CA ARG A 25 21.97 -15.59 -16.11
C ARG A 25 23.12 -14.93 -15.35
N GLY A 26 23.12 -14.96 -14.02
CA GLY A 26 24.18 -14.34 -13.21
C GLY A 26 24.10 -12.82 -13.17
N ARG A 27 22.89 -12.27 -13.34
CA ARG A 27 22.62 -10.82 -13.28
C ARG A 27 22.77 -10.30 -11.85
N LYS A 28 22.94 -8.98 -11.72
CA LYS A 28 22.95 -8.31 -10.41
C LYS A 28 21.67 -8.59 -9.62
N VAL A 29 20.51 -8.51 -10.26
CA VAL A 29 19.22 -8.95 -9.72
C VAL A 29 18.49 -9.78 -10.78
N GLU A 30 18.03 -10.96 -10.39
CA GLU A 30 17.24 -11.83 -11.28
C GLU A 30 16.23 -12.66 -10.52
N VAL A 31 15.15 -13.04 -11.19
CA VAL A 31 14.28 -14.11 -10.71
C VAL A 31 14.72 -15.41 -11.36
N VAL A 32 14.94 -16.43 -10.53
CA VAL A 32 15.27 -17.78 -10.96
C VAL A 32 14.12 -18.73 -10.65
N GLN A 33 13.75 -19.56 -11.62
CA GLN A 33 12.83 -20.67 -11.41
C GLN A 33 13.61 -21.94 -11.02
N LYS A 34 13.14 -22.64 -9.98
CA LYS A 34 13.62 -23.95 -9.53
C LYS A 34 12.41 -24.87 -9.32
N GLY A 35 12.19 -25.79 -10.25
CA GLY A 35 10.96 -26.57 -10.31
C GLY A 35 9.74 -25.65 -10.42
N ASP A 36 8.79 -25.79 -9.50
CA ASP A 36 7.58 -24.96 -9.44
C ASP A 36 7.74 -23.68 -8.61
N SER A 37 8.95 -23.42 -8.09
CA SER A 37 9.22 -22.27 -7.23
C SER A 37 10.04 -21.20 -7.94
N PHE A 38 9.81 -19.95 -7.57
CA PHE A 38 10.57 -18.77 -7.99
C PHE A 38 11.33 -18.20 -6.79
N LYS A 39 12.55 -17.74 -7.04
CA LYS A 39 13.36 -17.02 -6.06
C LYS A 39 13.95 -15.77 -6.70
N LEU A 40 13.79 -14.64 -6.01
CA LEU A 40 14.53 -13.44 -6.34
C LEU A 40 15.95 -13.60 -5.82
N MET A 41 16.92 -13.28 -6.65
CA MET A 41 18.34 -13.41 -6.40
C MET A 41 18.96 -12.02 -6.51
N ARG A 42 19.81 -11.65 -5.56
CA ARG A 42 20.64 -10.45 -5.62
C ARG A 42 22.09 -10.85 -5.48
N ASN A 43 22.91 -10.57 -6.50
CA ASN A 43 24.32 -10.97 -6.58
C ASN A 43 24.50 -12.48 -6.28
N GLY A 44 23.66 -13.31 -6.90
CA GLY A 44 23.68 -14.78 -6.73
C GLY A 44 23.15 -15.30 -5.39
N LYS A 45 22.71 -14.44 -4.46
CA LYS A 45 22.15 -14.85 -3.15
C LYS A 45 20.63 -14.72 -3.13
N PRO A 46 19.89 -15.67 -2.54
CA PRO A 46 18.45 -15.54 -2.37
C PRO A 46 18.09 -14.26 -1.61
N TYR A 47 17.06 -13.57 -2.08
CA TYR A 47 16.63 -12.29 -1.55
C TYR A 47 15.10 -12.28 -1.41
N PHE A 48 14.61 -12.42 -0.19
CA PHE A 48 13.19 -12.28 0.12
C PHE A 48 12.89 -10.84 0.56
N ILE A 49 11.89 -10.20 -0.04
CA ILE A 49 11.59 -8.79 0.21
C ILE A 49 10.85 -8.65 1.54
N LYS A 50 11.52 -8.02 2.51
CA LYS A 50 10.99 -7.55 3.80
C LYS A 50 10.90 -6.03 3.71
N GLY A 51 9.93 -5.55 2.95
CA GLY A 51 9.93 -4.20 2.45
C GLY A 51 8.95 -3.26 3.15
N ALA A 52 9.15 -1.97 2.95
CA ALA A 52 8.19 -0.93 3.28
C ALA A 52 8.02 0.07 2.13
N ALA A 53 6.79 0.50 1.86
CA ALA A 53 6.48 1.48 0.82
C ALA A 53 6.43 2.88 1.46
N GLY A 54 7.33 3.76 1.04
CA GLY A 54 7.50 5.08 1.64
C GLY A 54 8.86 5.73 1.37
N TYR A 55 8.99 6.99 1.77
CA TYR A 55 10.13 7.85 1.48
C TYR A 55 11.01 8.17 2.70
N GLU A 56 10.58 7.77 3.89
CA GLU A 56 11.16 8.23 5.17
C GLU A 56 11.60 7.08 6.07
N TYR A 57 12.33 7.39 7.16
CA TYR A 57 12.70 6.45 8.23
C TYR A 57 13.41 5.17 7.78
N TYR A 58 14.36 5.28 6.85
CA TYR A 58 15.12 4.15 6.29
C TYR A 58 16.09 3.52 7.31
N ASP A 59 16.63 4.34 8.21
CA ASP A 59 17.41 3.90 9.36
C ASP A 59 16.60 2.96 10.26
N ARG A 60 15.36 3.32 10.57
CA ARG A 60 14.46 2.52 11.39
C ARG A 60 14.03 1.24 10.69
N LEU A 61 13.69 1.33 9.40
CA LEU A 61 13.35 0.16 8.59
C LEU A 61 14.48 -0.88 8.61
N SER A 62 15.72 -0.44 8.37
CA SER A 62 16.89 -1.31 8.45
C SER A 62 17.07 -1.89 9.85
N ALA A 63 16.96 -1.06 10.89
CA ALA A 63 17.11 -1.50 12.27
C ALA A 63 16.06 -2.54 12.68
N TYR A 64 14.89 -2.57 12.05
CA TYR A 64 13.80 -3.50 12.38
C TYR A 64 13.81 -4.77 11.52
N GLY A 65 14.89 -5.00 10.77
CA GLY A 65 15.05 -6.19 9.93
C GLY A 65 14.42 -6.08 8.54
N GLY A 66 13.88 -4.90 8.18
CA GLY A 66 13.51 -4.59 6.81
C GLY A 66 14.74 -4.47 5.92
N ASN A 67 14.58 -4.78 4.63
CA ASN A 67 15.70 -4.84 3.68
C ASN A 67 15.48 -4.08 2.36
N SER A 68 14.27 -3.57 2.13
CA SER A 68 13.92 -2.93 0.85
C SER A 68 12.88 -1.83 1.02
N VAL A 69 12.93 -0.82 0.15
CA VAL A 69 11.91 0.24 0.06
C VAL A 69 11.28 0.24 -1.33
N ARG A 70 9.99 0.57 -1.39
CA ARG A 70 9.28 0.87 -2.63
C ARG A 70 8.89 2.34 -2.67
N VAL A 71 9.16 2.99 -3.80
CA VAL A 71 8.76 4.37 -4.09
C VAL A 71 8.09 4.44 -5.46
N TRP A 72 7.22 5.42 -5.69
CA TRP A 72 6.41 5.52 -6.91
C TRP A 72 7.00 6.47 -7.96
N HIS A 73 7.77 7.46 -7.50
CA HIS A 73 8.25 8.58 -8.30
C HIS A 73 9.78 8.68 -8.31
N THR A 74 10.31 9.42 -9.29
CA THR A 74 11.75 9.58 -9.52
C THR A 74 12.28 10.98 -9.28
N ASP A 75 11.45 11.93 -8.82
CA ASP A 75 11.82 13.33 -8.59
C ASP A 75 13.05 13.45 -7.68
N ASN A 76 13.09 12.66 -6.62
CA ASN A 76 14.21 12.58 -5.66
C ASN A 76 14.94 11.23 -5.71
N ALA A 77 14.94 10.55 -6.86
CA ALA A 77 15.48 9.18 -6.98
C ALA A 77 16.92 9.04 -6.48
N GLN A 78 17.81 9.99 -6.78
CA GLN A 78 19.19 9.95 -6.30
C GLN A 78 19.26 9.93 -4.77
N GLN A 79 18.55 10.83 -4.10
CA GLN A 79 18.51 10.89 -2.64
C GLN A 79 17.92 9.63 -2.03
N VAL A 80 16.83 9.11 -2.61
CA VAL A 80 16.21 7.85 -2.18
C VAL A 80 17.20 6.68 -2.28
N LEU A 81 17.85 6.55 -3.43
CA LEU A 81 18.81 5.49 -3.72
C LEU A 81 20.04 5.57 -2.82
N ASP A 82 20.63 6.76 -2.65
CA ASP A 82 21.78 7.00 -1.78
C ASP A 82 21.44 6.72 -0.31
N SER A 83 20.28 7.19 0.14
CA SER A 83 19.79 6.95 1.50
C SER A 83 19.53 5.46 1.75
N ALA A 84 18.90 4.75 0.81
CA ALA A 84 18.69 3.31 0.91
C ALA A 84 20.03 2.58 0.97
N GLN A 85 20.98 2.91 0.10
CA GLN A 85 22.32 2.33 0.12
C GLN A 85 23.03 2.54 1.46
N LYS A 86 22.98 3.76 1.99
CA LYS A 86 23.59 4.13 3.28
C LYS A 86 23.09 3.23 4.42
N HIS A 87 21.82 2.82 4.38
CA HIS A 87 21.20 1.95 5.38
C HIS A 87 21.17 0.47 4.96
N GLY A 88 21.90 0.08 3.92
CA GLY A 88 21.96 -1.30 3.46
C GLY A 88 20.65 -1.83 2.84
N LEU A 89 19.73 -0.94 2.50
CA LEU A 89 18.45 -1.25 1.87
C LEU A 89 18.58 -1.32 0.35
N THR A 90 17.61 -1.97 -0.27
CA THR A 90 17.42 -1.93 -1.72
C THR A 90 16.16 -1.12 -2.09
N VAL A 91 16.00 -0.76 -3.36
CA VAL A 91 14.92 0.10 -3.84
C VAL A 91 14.21 -0.54 -5.02
N THR A 92 12.90 -0.77 -4.90
CA THR A 92 12.01 -0.86 -6.06
C THR A 92 11.66 0.56 -6.49
N LEU A 93 12.30 1.01 -7.58
CA LEU A 93 12.19 2.39 -8.03
C LEU A 93 11.03 2.53 -9.05
N GLY A 94 10.01 3.27 -8.67
CA GLY A 94 8.84 3.54 -9.50
C GLY A 94 9.16 4.45 -10.68
N LEU A 95 8.80 4.00 -11.87
CA LEU A 95 8.73 4.75 -13.11
C LEU A 95 7.28 5.18 -13.30
N TRP A 96 6.96 6.41 -12.91
CA TRP A 96 5.61 6.94 -13.05
C TRP A 96 5.20 6.97 -14.53
N MET A 97 4.08 6.32 -14.83
CA MET A 97 3.42 6.41 -16.13
C MET A 97 2.13 7.21 -15.95
N ALA A 98 1.89 8.15 -16.85
CA ALA A 98 0.69 8.97 -16.82
C ALA A 98 -0.56 8.09 -16.97
N ARG A 99 -1.60 8.38 -16.18
CA ARG A 99 -2.82 7.58 -16.15
C ARG A 99 -3.85 8.15 -17.12
N GLU A 100 -4.75 7.30 -17.62
CA GLU A 100 -5.84 7.76 -18.50
C GLU A 100 -6.75 8.76 -17.79
N ARG A 101 -7.02 8.55 -16.49
CA ARG A 101 -7.77 9.50 -15.64
C ARG A 101 -7.12 10.88 -15.51
N GLU A 102 -5.84 11.00 -15.86
CA GLU A 102 -5.08 12.25 -15.89
C GLU A 102 -5.06 12.89 -17.30
N GLY A 103 -5.81 12.32 -18.25
CA GLY A 103 -5.92 12.79 -19.63
C GLY A 103 -4.95 12.13 -20.61
N PHE A 104 -4.18 11.11 -20.21
CA PHE A 104 -3.22 10.45 -21.09
C PHE A 104 -3.88 9.47 -22.07
N ASN A 105 -3.58 9.61 -23.37
CA ASN A 105 -4.14 8.75 -24.42
C ASN A 105 -3.13 7.71 -24.92
N TYR A 106 -3.26 6.44 -24.50
CA TYR A 106 -2.40 5.35 -24.96
C TYR A 106 -2.63 4.89 -26.42
N TYR A 107 -3.59 5.48 -27.15
CA TYR A 107 -3.69 5.31 -28.61
C TYR A 107 -2.82 6.28 -29.40
N ASP A 108 -2.39 7.38 -28.78
CA ASP A 108 -1.47 8.34 -29.38
C ASP A 108 -0.04 7.79 -29.30
N LYS A 109 0.50 7.40 -30.46
CA LYS A 109 1.81 6.76 -30.55
C LYS A 109 2.95 7.73 -30.20
N ASP A 110 2.78 9.01 -30.49
CA ASP A 110 3.83 10.00 -30.26
C ASP A 110 3.90 10.33 -28.77
N LEU A 111 2.76 10.45 -28.09
CA LEU A 111 2.71 10.60 -26.63
C LEU A 111 3.32 9.38 -25.91
N VAL A 112 2.96 8.17 -26.34
CA VAL A 112 3.50 6.93 -25.75
C VAL A 112 5.01 6.82 -26.00
N ALA A 113 5.49 7.17 -27.19
CA ALA A 113 6.92 7.18 -27.52
C ALA A 113 7.69 8.20 -26.68
N ALA A 114 7.15 9.42 -26.53
CA ALA A 114 7.75 10.47 -25.71
C ALA A 114 7.88 10.02 -24.24
N GLN A 115 6.81 9.45 -23.66
CA GLN A 115 6.86 8.92 -22.30
C GLN A 115 7.93 7.82 -22.15
N ARG A 116 8.03 6.90 -23.13
CA ARG A 116 9.06 5.85 -23.11
C ARG A 116 10.48 6.44 -23.14
N GLU A 117 10.74 7.45 -23.98
CA GLU A 117 12.06 8.08 -24.07
C GLU A 117 12.43 8.86 -22.80
N GLU A 118 11.48 9.53 -22.15
CA GLU A 118 11.76 10.17 -20.86
C GLU A 118 12.09 9.13 -19.78
N LEU A 119 11.35 8.04 -19.69
CA LEU A 119 11.64 6.96 -18.75
C LEU A 119 12.98 6.27 -19.07
N LYS A 120 13.38 6.15 -20.35
CA LYS A 120 14.69 5.62 -20.74
C LYS A 120 15.84 6.44 -20.18
N LYS A 121 15.72 7.78 -20.15
CA LYS A 121 16.75 8.65 -19.54
C LYS A 121 16.90 8.37 -18.05
N VAL A 122 15.79 8.15 -17.34
CA VAL A 122 15.80 7.79 -15.91
C VAL A 122 16.49 6.44 -15.70
N VAL A 123 16.16 5.43 -16.52
CA VAL A 123 16.77 4.10 -16.43
C VAL A 123 18.28 4.17 -16.68
N LEU A 124 18.71 4.81 -17.76
CA LEU A 124 20.14 4.99 -18.07
C LEU A 124 20.89 5.71 -16.95
N LYS A 125 20.24 6.65 -16.26
CA LYS A 125 20.84 7.40 -15.15
C LYS A 125 21.07 6.54 -13.91
N TYR A 126 20.12 5.67 -13.55
CA TYR A 126 20.14 4.98 -12.24
C TYR A 126 20.37 3.47 -12.30
N LYS A 127 20.41 2.84 -13.49
CA LYS A 127 20.59 1.37 -13.63
C LYS A 127 21.79 0.81 -12.87
N ASP A 128 22.89 1.57 -12.78
CA ASP A 128 24.11 1.08 -12.14
C ASP A 128 24.11 1.29 -10.62
N HIS A 129 23.09 1.93 -10.04
CA HIS A 129 23.03 2.25 -8.62
C HIS A 129 22.99 0.96 -7.77
N PRO A 130 23.86 0.78 -6.76
CA PRO A 130 23.97 -0.49 -6.02
C PRO A 130 22.76 -0.83 -5.15
N ALA A 131 21.97 0.17 -4.75
CA ALA A 131 20.70 -0.05 -4.04
C ALA A 131 19.53 -0.42 -4.96
N LEU A 132 19.62 -0.24 -6.28
CA LEU A 132 18.51 -0.59 -7.16
C LEU A 132 18.22 -2.10 -7.08
N LEU A 133 16.95 -2.46 -6.83
CA LEU A 133 16.47 -3.84 -6.83
C LEU A 133 15.77 -4.16 -8.14
N MET A 134 14.78 -3.35 -8.52
CA MET A 134 13.93 -3.56 -9.69
C MET A 134 13.20 -2.28 -10.09
N TRP A 135 12.68 -2.25 -11.31
CA TRP A 135 11.93 -1.12 -11.86
C TRP A 135 10.42 -1.36 -11.76
N GLY A 136 9.71 -0.45 -11.08
CA GLY A 136 8.25 -0.47 -10.97
C GLY A 136 7.60 0.37 -12.07
N ILE A 137 7.13 -0.26 -13.15
CA ILE A 137 6.53 0.40 -14.31
C ILE A 137 5.06 0.74 -14.02
N GLY A 138 4.80 2.00 -13.68
CA GLY A 138 3.47 2.52 -13.38
C GLY A 138 2.84 1.94 -12.10
N ASN A 139 1.69 2.53 -11.72
CA ASN A 139 0.91 2.09 -10.57
C ASN A 139 -0.58 2.17 -10.90
N GLU A 140 -1.28 1.03 -10.86
CA GLU A 140 -2.73 0.94 -11.01
C GLU A 140 -3.25 1.67 -12.26
N LEU A 141 -2.56 1.48 -13.38
CA LEU A 141 -2.77 2.26 -14.62
C LEU A 141 -4.17 2.13 -15.24
N TYR A 142 -4.93 1.13 -14.82
CA TYR A 142 -6.29 0.87 -15.27
C TYR A 142 -7.36 1.51 -14.36
N ALA A 143 -6.97 2.07 -13.21
CA ALA A 143 -7.90 2.74 -12.31
C ALA A 143 -8.58 3.89 -13.06
N GLU A 144 -9.91 3.81 -13.16
CA GLU A 144 -10.73 4.78 -13.90
C GLU A 144 -10.33 4.94 -15.38
N GLY A 145 -9.73 3.90 -15.96
CA GLY A 145 -9.33 3.83 -17.36
C GLY A 145 -9.91 2.60 -18.08
N SER A 146 -10.00 2.67 -19.39
CA SER A 146 -10.46 1.59 -20.27
C SER A 146 -9.47 1.23 -21.38
N ASN A 147 -8.39 2.02 -21.52
CA ASN A 147 -7.46 1.90 -22.62
C ASN A 147 -6.52 0.71 -22.46
N VAL A 148 -6.87 -0.42 -23.08
CA VAL A 148 -6.06 -1.64 -23.07
C VAL A 148 -4.66 -1.49 -23.70
N LYS A 149 -4.39 -0.41 -24.47
CA LYS A 149 -3.06 -0.11 -25.02
C LYS A 149 -2.05 0.29 -23.96
N VAL A 150 -2.49 0.64 -22.75
CA VAL A 150 -1.60 0.87 -21.62
C VAL A 150 -0.66 -0.31 -21.38
N TRP A 151 -1.15 -1.54 -21.55
CA TRP A 151 -0.33 -2.74 -21.37
C TRP A 151 0.68 -2.97 -22.51
N ASP A 152 0.37 -2.51 -23.73
CA ASP A 152 1.36 -2.49 -24.83
C ASP A 152 2.48 -1.49 -24.49
N ALA A 153 2.15 -0.34 -23.88
CA ALA A 153 3.12 0.65 -23.44
C ALA A 153 3.99 0.14 -22.27
N VAL A 154 3.38 -0.52 -21.27
CA VAL A 154 4.10 -1.20 -20.19
C VAL A 154 5.09 -2.22 -20.76
N ASN A 155 4.67 -3.03 -21.74
CA ASN A 155 5.57 -3.96 -22.42
C ASN A 155 6.74 -3.26 -23.11
N GLY A 156 6.44 -2.17 -23.82
CA GLY A 156 7.45 -1.39 -24.54
C GLY A 156 8.52 -0.81 -23.60
N ILE A 157 8.11 -0.37 -22.41
CA ILE A 157 9.02 0.10 -21.36
C ILE A 157 9.81 -1.07 -20.76
N ALA A 158 9.17 -2.20 -20.45
CA ALA A 158 9.85 -3.37 -19.90
C ALA A 158 10.93 -3.92 -20.86
N ALA A 159 10.58 -4.04 -22.16
CA ALA A 159 11.52 -4.46 -23.18
C ALA A 159 12.68 -3.47 -23.37
N MET A 160 12.40 -2.15 -23.30
CA MET A 160 13.43 -1.12 -23.33
C MET A 160 14.39 -1.23 -22.15
N ILE A 161 13.86 -1.45 -20.94
CA ILE A 161 14.68 -1.64 -19.74
C ILE A 161 15.59 -2.84 -19.91
N HIS A 162 15.07 -3.99 -20.36
CA HIS A 162 15.91 -5.19 -20.57
C HIS A 162 17.03 -4.99 -21.61
N GLU A 163 16.86 -4.06 -22.56
CA GLU A 163 17.89 -3.70 -23.54
C GLU A 163 19.01 -2.87 -22.92
N VAL A 164 18.66 -1.86 -22.10
CA VAL A 164 19.64 -0.89 -21.56
C VAL A 164 20.14 -1.20 -20.15
N ASP A 165 19.38 -1.99 -19.41
CA ASP A 165 19.63 -2.49 -18.06
C ASP A 165 19.27 -3.99 -17.99
N PRO A 166 20.19 -4.87 -18.43
CA PRO A 166 19.97 -6.31 -18.38
C PRO A 166 20.09 -6.88 -16.95
N ASP A 167 20.39 -6.05 -15.95
CA ASP A 167 20.78 -6.45 -14.60
C ASP A 167 19.67 -6.35 -13.56
N HIS A 168 18.53 -5.71 -13.87
CA HIS A 168 17.40 -5.56 -12.95
C HIS A 168 16.08 -5.98 -13.58
N PRO A 169 15.20 -6.69 -12.85
CA PRO A 169 13.89 -7.08 -13.34
C PRO A 169 12.91 -5.89 -13.36
N THR A 170 11.79 -6.12 -14.03
CA THR A 170 10.68 -5.16 -14.16
C THR A 170 9.40 -5.70 -13.54
N THR A 171 8.57 -4.80 -13.01
CA THR A 171 7.25 -5.12 -12.48
C THR A 171 6.24 -4.04 -12.82
N THR A 172 4.94 -4.36 -12.76
CA THR A 172 3.85 -3.38 -12.84
C THR A 172 2.81 -3.68 -11.77
N THR A 173 2.19 -2.65 -11.20
CA THR A 173 1.29 -2.79 -10.06
C THR A 173 -0.18 -2.78 -10.48
N VAL A 174 -0.93 -3.76 -9.98
CA VAL A 174 -2.40 -3.80 -10.02
C VAL A 174 -2.99 -3.73 -8.60
N MET A 175 -4.20 -3.19 -8.46
CA MET A 175 -4.98 -3.29 -7.21
C MET A 175 -5.68 -4.65 -7.15
N ASN A 176 -5.45 -5.43 -6.08
CA ASN A 176 -5.95 -6.80 -5.87
C ASN A 176 -5.66 -7.73 -7.07
N VAL A 177 -6.50 -8.73 -7.33
CA VAL A 177 -6.35 -9.65 -8.48
C VAL A 177 -7.50 -9.50 -9.48
N PRO A 178 -7.53 -8.41 -10.27
CA PRO A 178 -8.55 -8.19 -11.29
C PRO A 178 -8.30 -9.14 -12.46
N HIS A 179 -8.95 -10.31 -12.47
CA HIS A 179 -8.63 -11.41 -13.39
C HIS A 179 -8.51 -10.96 -14.86
N LYS A 180 -9.45 -10.14 -15.35
CA LYS A 180 -9.41 -9.63 -16.73
C LYS A 180 -8.17 -8.79 -17.02
N VAL A 181 -7.78 -7.92 -16.08
CA VAL A 181 -6.61 -7.05 -16.22
C VAL A 181 -5.32 -7.87 -16.13
N VAL A 182 -5.23 -8.82 -15.19
CA VAL A 182 -4.07 -9.72 -15.08
C VAL A 182 -3.89 -10.54 -16.36
N ASN A 183 -4.97 -11.08 -16.95
CA ASN A 183 -4.89 -11.82 -18.20
C ASN A 183 -4.53 -10.92 -19.40
N LEU A 184 -4.96 -9.65 -19.40
CA LEU A 184 -4.51 -8.67 -20.38
C LEU A 184 -3.01 -8.39 -20.25
N ILE A 185 -2.48 -8.27 -19.03
CA ILE A 185 -1.05 -8.11 -18.78
C ILE A 185 -0.26 -9.29 -19.34
N VAL A 186 -0.68 -10.53 -19.06
CA VAL A 186 -0.04 -11.73 -19.60
C VAL A 186 0.02 -11.70 -21.13
N LYS A 187 -1.07 -11.29 -21.78
CA LYS A 187 -1.16 -11.24 -23.24
C LYS A 187 -0.35 -10.10 -23.87
N ARG A 188 -0.32 -8.93 -23.23
CA ARG A 188 0.13 -7.68 -23.85
C ARG A 188 1.49 -7.20 -23.35
N ALA A 189 1.91 -7.67 -22.18
CA ALA A 189 3.17 -7.33 -21.54
C ALA A 189 4.05 -8.56 -21.21
N PRO A 190 4.38 -9.42 -22.19
CA PRO A 190 5.20 -10.60 -21.96
C PRO A 190 6.62 -10.30 -21.46
N ALA A 191 7.14 -9.09 -21.68
CA ALA A 191 8.45 -8.67 -21.17
C ALA A 191 8.48 -8.43 -19.64
N LEU A 192 7.34 -8.28 -18.96
CA LEU A 192 7.32 -8.07 -17.51
C LEU A 192 7.80 -9.29 -16.72
N ASP A 193 8.70 -9.11 -15.75
CA ASP A 193 9.26 -10.23 -14.99
C ASP A 193 8.42 -10.63 -13.79
N ILE A 194 7.81 -9.67 -13.11
CA ILE A 194 7.11 -9.85 -11.83
C ILE A 194 5.77 -9.10 -11.86
N LEU A 195 4.70 -9.69 -11.32
CA LEU A 195 3.46 -8.95 -11.06
C LEU A 195 3.52 -8.33 -9.66
N SER A 196 3.27 -7.02 -9.57
CA SER A 196 3.10 -6.35 -8.28
C SER A 196 1.62 -6.19 -7.97
N VAL A 197 1.24 -6.44 -6.72
CA VAL A 197 -0.16 -6.34 -6.29
C VAL A 197 -0.29 -5.47 -5.04
N ASN A 198 -1.01 -4.36 -5.16
CA ASN A 198 -1.49 -3.60 -4.01
C ASN A 198 -2.71 -4.34 -3.45
N SER A 199 -2.65 -4.82 -2.21
CA SER A 199 -3.71 -5.65 -1.64
C SER A 199 -3.84 -5.41 -0.14
N PHE A 200 -5.04 -5.02 0.30
CA PHE A 200 -5.34 -4.75 1.70
C PHE A 200 -6.33 -5.80 2.23
N GLY A 201 -7.64 -5.53 2.26
CA GLY A 201 -8.64 -6.48 2.72
C GLY A 201 -8.63 -7.80 1.97
N ALA A 202 -8.62 -7.75 0.64
CA ALA A 202 -8.57 -8.92 -0.24
C ALA A 202 -7.23 -9.68 -0.24
N MET A 203 -6.22 -9.24 0.51
CA MET A 203 -4.92 -9.91 0.54
C MET A 203 -5.02 -11.35 1.02
N HIS A 204 -5.87 -11.63 2.01
CA HIS A 204 -6.00 -12.93 2.69
C HIS A 204 -6.16 -14.14 1.76
N ASN A 205 -6.74 -13.98 0.55
CA ASN A 205 -6.92 -15.04 -0.44
C ASN A 205 -6.19 -14.78 -1.77
N LEU A 206 -5.26 -13.83 -1.80
CA LEU A 206 -4.54 -13.42 -3.00
C LEU A 206 -3.83 -14.57 -3.73
N PRO A 207 -3.11 -15.50 -3.07
CA PRO A 207 -2.49 -16.62 -3.77
C PRO A 207 -3.51 -17.46 -4.54
N GLN A 208 -4.68 -17.73 -3.94
CA GLN A 208 -5.75 -18.50 -4.54
C GLN A 208 -6.36 -17.75 -5.73
N GLU A 209 -6.59 -16.44 -5.60
CA GLU A 209 -7.11 -15.63 -6.71
C GLU A 209 -6.16 -15.59 -7.91
N LEU A 210 -4.84 -15.52 -7.68
CA LEU A 210 -3.86 -15.58 -8.76
C LEU A 210 -3.89 -16.90 -9.54
N THR A 211 -4.24 -18.03 -8.89
CA THR A 211 -4.36 -19.33 -9.59
C THR A 211 -5.44 -19.33 -10.67
N LYS A 212 -6.45 -18.47 -10.52
CA LYS A 212 -7.59 -18.29 -11.44
C LYS A 212 -7.25 -17.41 -12.65
N THR A 213 -6.04 -16.87 -12.71
CA THR A 213 -5.55 -16.03 -13.80
C THR A 213 -4.56 -16.78 -14.69
N ASP A 214 -4.24 -16.18 -15.84
CA ASP A 214 -3.23 -16.67 -16.76
C ASP A 214 -1.81 -16.35 -16.28
N TRP A 215 -1.64 -15.55 -15.21
CA TRP A 215 -0.32 -15.22 -14.68
C TRP A 215 0.25 -16.42 -13.90
N LYS A 216 1.31 -17.01 -14.45
CA LYS A 216 2.01 -18.17 -13.86
C LYS A 216 3.39 -17.82 -13.28
N GLY A 217 3.86 -16.59 -13.48
CA GLY A 217 5.12 -16.10 -12.93
C GLY A 217 5.06 -15.78 -11.43
N PRO A 218 6.16 -15.25 -10.87
CA PRO A 218 6.22 -14.78 -9.50
C PRO A 218 5.41 -13.49 -9.30
N TYR A 219 5.18 -13.12 -8.05
CA TYR A 219 4.58 -11.84 -7.70
C TYR A 219 5.18 -11.26 -6.41
N ILE A 220 4.95 -9.96 -6.19
CA ILE A 220 5.20 -9.28 -4.91
C ILE A 220 3.91 -8.60 -4.46
N ILE A 221 3.73 -8.49 -3.15
CA ILE A 221 2.67 -7.64 -2.60
C ILE A 221 3.26 -6.25 -2.41
N SER A 222 2.98 -5.34 -3.35
CA SER A 222 3.64 -4.03 -3.44
C SER A 222 3.12 -3.01 -2.44
N GLU A 223 1.94 -3.21 -1.89
CA GLU A 223 1.36 -2.47 -0.77
C GLU A 223 0.41 -3.39 0.00
N PHE A 224 0.50 -3.36 1.33
CA PHE A 224 -0.50 -3.92 2.25
C PHE A 224 -0.45 -3.20 3.60
N GLY A 225 -1.49 -3.33 4.41
CA GLY A 225 -1.53 -2.69 5.72
C GLY A 225 -2.95 -2.72 6.30
N ALA A 226 -3.40 -1.57 6.77
CA ALA A 226 -4.80 -1.37 7.18
C ALA A 226 -5.78 -1.68 6.05
N ARG A 227 -7.04 -1.97 6.37
CA ARG A 227 -8.11 -2.12 5.37
C ARG A 227 -8.23 -0.84 4.54
N GLY A 228 -8.40 -0.97 3.22
CA GLY A 228 -8.68 0.18 2.36
C GLY A 228 -10.01 0.84 2.73
N TYR A 229 -10.10 2.18 2.66
CA TYR A 229 -11.35 2.89 2.97
C TYR A 229 -12.52 2.43 2.08
N TRP A 230 -12.23 2.10 0.82
CA TRP A 230 -13.18 1.54 -0.15
C TRP A 230 -13.68 0.13 0.21
N GLU A 231 -13.03 -0.57 1.14
CA GLU A 231 -13.46 -1.88 1.64
C GLU A 231 -14.16 -1.77 3.01
N SER A 232 -14.29 -0.56 3.56
CA SER A 232 -14.84 -0.37 4.89
C SER A 232 -16.37 -0.24 4.89
N TYR A 233 -16.93 -0.29 6.08
CA TYR A 233 -18.30 0.12 6.31
C TYR A 233 -18.39 1.64 6.32
N TYR A 234 -19.54 2.17 5.91
CA TYR A 234 -19.78 3.60 5.79
C TYR A 234 -20.91 4.04 6.71
N THR A 235 -20.81 5.28 7.20
CA THR A 235 -21.94 5.97 7.80
C THR A 235 -22.99 6.34 6.74
N TRP A 236 -24.19 6.73 7.15
CA TRP A 236 -25.25 7.19 6.25
C TRP A 236 -24.88 8.48 5.51
N TRP A 237 -23.90 9.24 5.99
CA TRP A 237 -23.33 10.40 5.31
C TRP A 237 -22.03 10.08 4.55
N MET A 238 -21.82 8.80 4.20
CA MET A 238 -20.70 8.33 3.37
C MET A 238 -19.30 8.54 3.99
N ALA A 239 -19.19 8.68 5.31
CA ALA A 239 -17.89 8.66 5.98
C ALA A 239 -17.46 7.20 6.24
N PRO A 240 -16.27 6.77 5.77
CA PRO A 240 -15.80 5.41 6.01
C PRO A 240 -15.35 5.23 7.47
N ILE A 241 -15.74 4.10 8.07
CA ILE A 241 -15.39 3.76 9.45
C ILE A 241 -13.95 3.23 9.46
N GLU A 242 -13.08 3.82 10.27
CA GLU A 242 -11.68 3.43 10.32
C GLU A 242 -11.44 2.41 11.44
N GLN A 243 -10.56 1.45 11.19
CA GLN A 243 -10.07 0.53 12.22
C GLN A 243 -9.28 1.30 13.30
N THR A 244 -9.28 0.82 14.54
CA THR A 244 -8.28 1.30 15.51
C THR A 244 -6.87 0.88 15.09
N SER A 245 -5.82 1.56 15.57
CA SER A 245 -4.44 1.16 15.26
C SER A 245 -4.11 -0.25 15.74
N SER A 246 -4.71 -0.71 16.84
CA SER A 246 -4.58 -2.09 17.33
C SER A 246 -5.25 -3.08 16.39
N GLU A 247 -6.45 -2.77 15.88
CA GLU A 247 -7.12 -3.59 14.87
C GLU A 247 -6.35 -3.63 13.54
N LYS A 248 -5.75 -2.51 13.12
CA LYS A 248 -4.91 -2.46 11.91
C LYS A 248 -3.70 -3.37 12.02
N ALA A 249 -3.04 -3.37 13.17
CA ALA A 249 -1.86 -4.20 13.43
C ALA A 249 -2.19 -5.69 13.27
N GLU A 250 -3.22 -6.16 13.98
CA GLU A 250 -3.68 -7.55 13.90
C GLU A 250 -4.15 -7.91 12.48
N PHE A 251 -4.94 -7.03 11.86
CA PHE A 251 -5.47 -7.23 10.52
C PHE A 251 -4.39 -7.42 9.45
N ALA A 252 -3.33 -6.61 9.50
CA ALA A 252 -2.22 -6.69 8.57
C ALA A 252 -1.33 -7.90 8.84
N ARG A 253 -1.09 -8.22 10.12
CA ARG A 253 -0.33 -9.42 10.53
C ARG A 253 -0.96 -10.69 9.96
N GLN A 254 -2.26 -10.88 10.19
CA GLN A 254 -2.98 -12.07 9.71
C GLN A 254 -2.86 -12.23 8.18
N ARG A 255 -2.94 -11.13 7.42
CA ARG A 255 -2.81 -11.14 5.96
C ARG A 255 -1.40 -11.47 5.50
N TYR A 256 -0.40 -10.93 6.18
CA TYR A 256 0.98 -11.26 5.89
C TYR A 256 1.23 -12.77 6.08
N GLU A 257 0.75 -13.34 7.19
CA GLU A 257 0.88 -14.77 7.46
C GLU A 257 0.11 -15.64 6.43
N GLN A 258 -1.13 -15.27 6.12
CA GLN A 258 -2.01 -16.03 5.20
C GLN A 258 -1.60 -15.94 3.73
N SER A 259 -0.75 -14.99 3.35
CA SER A 259 -0.42 -14.74 1.94
C SER A 259 1.07 -14.71 1.69
N VAL A 260 1.81 -13.83 2.36
CA VAL A 260 3.26 -13.66 2.16
C VAL A 260 4.02 -14.89 2.65
N LEU A 261 3.70 -15.38 3.85
CA LEU A 261 4.37 -16.55 4.42
C LEU A 261 3.78 -17.87 3.92
N ALA A 262 2.50 -17.89 3.52
CA ALA A 262 1.85 -19.09 3.02
C ALA A 262 2.29 -19.49 1.61
N ASP A 263 2.50 -18.53 0.69
CA ASP A 263 2.97 -18.84 -0.68
C ASP A 263 4.50 -18.68 -0.81
N THR A 264 5.22 -19.71 -0.41
CA THR A 264 6.69 -19.73 -0.54
C THR A 264 7.21 -20.07 -1.95
N ASN A 265 6.30 -20.39 -2.88
CA ASN A 265 6.62 -20.81 -4.24
C ASN A 265 6.66 -19.63 -5.20
N ARG A 266 5.71 -18.69 -5.12
CA ARG A 266 5.58 -17.59 -6.10
C ARG A 266 5.72 -16.20 -5.50
N CYS A 267 5.43 -16.03 -4.21
CA CYS A 267 5.58 -14.74 -3.55
C CYS A 267 7.07 -14.45 -3.27
N LEU A 268 7.57 -13.33 -3.80
CA LEU A 268 8.96 -12.90 -3.59
C LEU A 268 9.13 -11.98 -2.37
N GLY A 269 8.03 -11.66 -1.69
CA GLY A 269 7.96 -10.82 -0.50
C GLY A 269 6.95 -9.68 -0.65
N SER A 270 7.07 -8.65 0.19
CA SER A 270 6.05 -7.61 0.28
C SER A 270 6.59 -6.26 0.78
N TYR A 271 5.77 -5.21 0.62
CA TYR A 271 6.01 -3.87 1.15
C TYR A 271 4.82 -3.40 1.99
N VAL A 272 5.04 -3.17 3.30
CA VAL A 272 4.01 -2.59 4.17
C VAL A 272 3.77 -1.12 3.82
N PHE A 273 2.51 -0.69 3.83
CA PHE A 273 2.07 0.64 3.42
C PHE A 273 1.21 1.31 4.52
N MET A 274 1.45 2.58 4.87
CA MET A 274 2.52 3.46 4.39
C MET A 274 3.58 3.69 5.46
N TRP A 275 4.85 3.45 5.12
CA TRP A 275 5.98 3.67 6.03
C TRP A 275 6.29 5.16 6.16
N GLY A 276 5.69 5.78 7.17
CA GLY A 276 5.63 7.23 7.34
C GLY A 276 4.18 7.67 7.60
N ASN A 277 3.87 8.90 7.21
CA ASN A 277 2.53 9.48 7.31
C ASN A 277 2.09 10.12 5.99
N LYS A 278 0.79 10.05 5.72
CA LYS A 278 0.11 10.76 4.63
C LYS A 278 -1.32 11.01 5.05
N GLN A 279 -1.83 12.19 4.71
CA GLN A 279 -3.27 12.41 4.73
C GLN A 279 -3.91 11.60 3.60
N GLU A 280 -4.68 10.58 3.94
CA GLU A 280 -5.44 9.80 2.97
C GLU A 280 -6.76 9.33 3.59
N THR A 281 -7.84 10.03 3.24
CA THR A 281 -9.14 10.02 3.94
C THR A 281 -9.05 10.59 5.37
N THR A 282 -8.15 10.07 6.20
CA THR A 282 -7.83 10.59 7.54
C THR A 282 -6.31 10.69 7.71
N PRO A 283 -5.80 11.45 8.69
CA PRO A 283 -4.36 11.50 8.96
C PRO A 283 -3.80 10.17 9.50
N THR A 284 -4.66 9.25 9.93
CA THR A 284 -4.29 7.99 10.58
C THR A 284 -4.51 6.76 9.72
N TRP A 285 -5.18 6.87 8.56
CA TRP A 285 -5.69 5.71 7.83
C TRP A 285 -4.59 4.69 7.52
N PHE A 286 -3.58 5.12 6.76
CA PHE A 286 -2.44 4.28 6.36
C PHE A 286 -1.11 4.70 7.01
N SER A 287 -1.09 5.75 7.83
CA SER A 287 0.12 6.25 8.48
C SER A 287 0.62 5.28 9.56
N LEU A 288 1.78 4.66 9.36
CA LEU A 288 2.42 3.80 10.37
C LEU A 288 3.26 4.59 11.38
N ILE A 289 3.79 5.75 10.95
CA ILE A 289 4.66 6.62 11.75
C ILE A 289 4.15 8.05 11.57
N ASN A 290 3.78 8.73 12.66
CA ASN A 290 3.24 10.08 12.54
C ASN A 290 4.32 11.13 12.20
N GLU A 291 3.91 12.39 12.03
CA GLU A 291 4.82 13.51 11.74
C GLU A 291 5.88 13.75 12.83
N GLN A 292 5.62 13.31 14.07
CA GLN A 292 6.56 13.41 15.20
C GLN A 292 7.54 12.22 15.25
N GLY A 293 7.37 11.22 14.38
CA GLY A 293 8.18 10.00 14.39
C GLY A 293 7.72 8.93 15.38
N GLU A 294 6.51 9.03 15.92
CA GLU A 294 5.94 8.03 16.84
C GLU A 294 5.29 6.88 16.06
N GLU A 295 5.43 5.66 16.56
CA GLU A 295 5.17 4.44 15.79
C GLU A 295 3.91 3.71 16.24
N THR A 296 3.11 3.27 15.29
CA THR A 296 1.94 2.43 15.57
C THR A 296 2.32 0.97 15.86
N ALA A 297 1.41 0.24 16.51
CA ALA A 297 1.57 -1.20 16.76
C ALA A 297 1.90 -2.01 15.49
N LEU A 298 1.45 -1.58 14.31
CA LEU A 298 1.76 -2.25 13.03
C LEU A 298 3.27 -2.23 12.71
N VAL A 299 4.01 -1.20 13.11
CA VAL A 299 5.48 -1.18 12.97
C VAL A 299 6.11 -2.31 13.79
N GLN A 300 5.60 -2.54 15.00
CA GLN A 300 6.06 -3.62 15.87
C GLN A 300 5.72 -5.00 15.33
N GLU A 301 4.54 -5.17 14.74
CA GLU A 301 4.16 -6.43 14.07
C GLU A 301 5.11 -6.75 12.92
N MET A 302 5.42 -5.76 12.07
CA MET A 302 6.32 -5.97 10.94
C MET A 302 7.73 -6.34 11.38
N ARG A 303 8.24 -5.68 12.42
CA ARG A 303 9.53 -6.02 13.04
C ARG A 303 9.60 -7.48 13.48
N GLN A 304 8.57 -7.97 14.18
CA GLN A 304 8.50 -9.38 14.58
C GLN A 304 8.42 -10.33 13.38
N LEU A 305 7.58 -10.01 12.39
CA LEU A 305 7.44 -10.79 11.15
C LEU A 305 8.72 -10.83 10.31
N TRP A 306 9.57 -9.81 10.45
CA TRP A 306 10.89 -9.76 9.81
C TRP A 306 11.98 -10.48 10.60
N GLY A 307 11.65 -11.05 11.76
CA GLY A 307 12.52 -11.91 12.55
C GLY A 307 13.33 -11.19 13.62
N ASP A 308 13.03 -9.92 13.90
CA ASP A 308 13.57 -9.26 15.09
C ASP A 308 12.81 -9.75 16.35
N SER A 309 13.52 -10.51 17.17
CA SER A 309 13.02 -11.11 18.42
C SER A 309 13.39 -10.31 19.67
N THR A 310 13.95 -9.10 19.52
CA THR A 310 14.29 -8.25 20.67
C THR A 310 13.03 -7.92 21.50
N LEU A 311 13.17 -7.85 22.81
CA LEU A 311 12.08 -7.33 23.66
C LEU A 311 12.09 -5.81 23.58
N ARG A 312 10.93 -5.23 23.27
CA ARG A 312 10.70 -3.78 23.27
C ARG A 312 9.39 -3.47 23.97
N ASN A 313 9.30 -2.24 24.41
CA ASN A 313 8.07 -1.67 24.92
C ASN A 313 6.95 -1.76 23.87
N LYS A 314 5.80 -2.30 24.28
CA LYS A 314 4.66 -2.57 23.43
C LYS A 314 3.80 -1.33 23.31
N ALA A 315 3.38 -1.03 22.08
CA ALA A 315 2.47 0.07 21.84
C ALA A 315 1.18 -0.09 22.66
N PRO A 316 0.58 1.01 23.15
CA PRO A 316 -0.67 0.96 23.88
C PRO A 316 -1.75 0.23 23.09
N TYR A 317 -2.64 -0.49 23.75
CA TYR A 317 -3.75 -1.17 23.10
C TYR A 317 -5.02 -0.34 23.20
N ILE A 318 -5.78 -0.20 22.11
CA ILE A 318 -7.12 0.39 22.10
C ILE A 318 -8.11 -0.57 21.43
N ALA A 319 -9.10 -1.03 22.21
CA ALA A 319 -10.12 -1.95 21.72
C ALA A 319 -11.17 -1.22 20.89
N TYR A 320 -11.68 -0.09 21.41
CA TYR A 320 -12.76 0.65 20.79
C TYR A 320 -12.84 2.09 21.32
N LEU A 321 -13.53 2.92 20.53
CA LEU A 321 -13.96 4.27 20.89
C LEU A 321 -15.49 4.35 20.83
N LYS A 322 -16.09 5.04 21.79
CA LYS A 322 -17.52 5.37 21.82
C LYS A 322 -17.72 6.88 21.87
N LEU A 323 -18.85 7.33 21.34
CA LEU A 323 -19.35 8.69 21.48
C LEU A 323 -20.85 8.64 21.81
N ASN A 324 -21.24 9.29 22.90
CA ASN A 324 -22.60 9.23 23.45
C ASN A 324 -23.08 7.77 23.69
N ASN A 325 -22.18 6.94 24.24
CA ASN A 325 -22.35 5.49 24.45
C ASN A 325 -22.72 4.67 23.18
N LYS A 326 -22.38 5.20 22.00
CA LYS A 326 -22.56 4.53 20.71
C LYS A 326 -21.23 4.22 20.05
N PHE A 327 -21.18 3.14 19.28
CA PHE A 327 -20.09 2.80 18.38
C PHE A 327 -20.26 3.46 17.01
N ALA A 328 -19.20 3.50 16.19
CA ALA A 328 -19.24 4.10 14.86
C ALA A 328 -20.36 3.53 13.97
N PHE A 329 -20.67 2.24 14.11
CA PHE A 329 -21.72 1.53 13.37
C PHE A 329 -23.14 1.96 13.72
N ASP A 330 -23.35 2.62 14.86
CA ASP A 330 -24.67 3.04 15.36
C ASP A 330 -25.16 4.37 14.73
N GLN A 331 -24.49 4.86 13.68
CA GLN A 331 -24.87 6.06 12.91
C GLN A 331 -25.08 7.29 13.82
N ILE A 332 -23.98 7.85 14.31
CA ILE A 332 -24.02 8.84 15.40
C ILE A 332 -24.47 10.22 14.90
N TYR A 333 -25.73 10.56 15.12
CA TYR A 333 -26.26 11.91 14.99
C TYR A 333 -26.32 12.62 16.35
N LEU A 334 -25.76 13.82 16.43
CA LEU A 334 -25.74 14.65 17.64
C LEU A 334 -26.37 16.01 17.36
N LYS A 335 -27.08 16.56 18.36
CA LYS A 335 -27.64 17.91 18.26
C LYS A 335 -26.54 18.96 18.32
N PRO A 336 -26.65 20.09 17.58
CA PRO A 336 -25.68 21.17 17.65
C PRO A 336 -25.68 21.84 19.03
N ASP A 337 -24.51 22.34 19.43
CA ASP A 337 -24.30 23.07 20.68
C ASP A 337 -24.70 22.30 21.96
N LYS A 338 -24.47 20.98 21.95
CA LYS A 338 -24.73 20.08 23.08
C LYS A 338 -23.48 19.30 23.45
N THR A 339 -23.34 19.00 24.73
CA THR A 339 -22.19 18.25 25.26
C THR A 339 -22.51 16.76 25.29
N PHE A 340 -21.60 15.94 24.76
CA PHE A 340 -21.67 14.49 24.76
C PHE A 340 -20.33 13.88 25.22
N GLU A 341 -20.39 12.72 25.89
CA GLU A 341 -19.20 12.01 26.34
C GLU A 341 -18.62 11.16 25.20
N GLY A 342 -17.34 11.33 24.89
CA GLY A 342 -16.51 10.38 24.17
C GLY A 342 -15.67 9.55 25.16
N ALA A 343 -15.54 8.25 24.93
CA ALA A 343 -14.80 7.36 25.82
C ALA A 343 -14.14 6.23 25.03
N ALA A 344 -12.86 5.97 25.31
CA ALA A 344 -12.13 4.84 24.75
C ALA A 344 -11.93 3.72 25.80
N PHE A 345 -11.81 2.48 25.32
CA PHE A 345 -11.27 1.38 26.13
C PHE A 345 -9.86 1.08 25.66
N ALA A 346 -8.88 1.45 26.48
CA ALA A 346 -7.46 1.33 26.17
C ALA A 346 -6.64 1.01 27.42
N PHE A 347 -5.49 0.38 27.23
CA PHE A 347 -4.51 0.09 28.28
C PHE A 347 -3.11 0.00 27.70
N ASP A 348 -2.10 0.23 28.54
CA ASP A 348 -0.71 0.00 28.17
C ASP A 348 -0.27 -1.42 28.59
N PRO A 349 0.22 -2.28 27.68
CA PRO A 349 0.63 -3.63 28.04
C PRO A 349 1.80 -3.69 29.03
N ASP A 350 2.67 -2.68 29.05
CA ASP A 350 3.84 -2.59 29.94
C ASP A 350 3.58 -1.71 31.17
N GLN A 351 2.33 -1.23 31.32
CA GLN A 351 1.85 -0.39 32.42
C GLN A 351 2.46 1.00 32.47
N ASP A 352 2.91 1.52 31.31
CA ASP A 352 3.33 2.91 31.21
C ASP A 352 2.16 3.90 31.34
N SER A 353 2.49 5.12 31.76
CA SER A 353 1.51 6.19 31.87
C SER A 353 1.14 6.73 30.49
N LEU A 354 -0.15 6.74 30.17
CA LEU A 354 -0.62 7.18 28.86
C LEU A 354 -0.89 8.69 28.81
N GLN A 355 -0.20 9.39 27.91
CA GLN A 355 -0.60 10.72 27.47
C GLN A 355 -1.75 10.59 26.48
N VAL A 356 -2.87 11.25 26.79
CA VAL A 356 -4.10 11.21 25.98
C VAL A 356 -4.33 12.56 25.32
N GLN A 357 -4.39 12.56 23.99
CA GLN A 357 -4.77 13.73 23.19
C GLN A 357 -6.05 13.43 22.41
N TRP A 358 -7.01 14.36 22.47
CA TRP A 358 -8.22 14.34 21.67
C TRP A 358 -8.17 15.44 20.61
N GLU A 359 -8.79 15.19 19.46
CA GLU A 359 -8.90 16.15 18.37
C GLU A 359 -10.25 15.95 17.66
N VAL A 360 -10.86 17.03 17.18
CA VAL A 360 -12.04 16.95 16.29
C VAL A 360 -11.68 17.59 14.98
N LEU A 361 -11.86 16.84 13.89
CA LEU A 361 -11.71 17.34 12.52
C LEU A 361 -13.09 17.35 11.84
N PRO A 362 -13.35 18.31 10.94
CA PRO A 362 -14.36 18.11 9.89
C PRO A 362 -14.06 16.82 9.11
N GLU A 363 -15.09 16.11 8.67
CA GLU A 363 -14.87 14.99 7.75
C GLU A 363 -14.24 15.52 6.45
N ALA A 364 -13.21 14.83 5.93
CA ALA A 364 -12.53 15.27 4.74
C ALA A 364 -13.46 15.15 3.51
N GLU A 365 -13.65 16.24 2.78
CA GLU A 365 -14.36 16.23 1.49
C GLU A 365 -13.43 15.72 0.38
N GLN A 366 -13.80 14.65 -0.30
CA GLN A 366 -13.10 14.19 -1.50
C GLN A 366 -13.57 14.99 -2.70
N LEU A 367 -12.82 16.03 -3.09
CA LEU A 367 -13.20 16.91 -4.21
C LEU A 367 -12.97 16.27 -5.59
N ASP A 368 -11.97 15.40 -5.76
CA ASP A 368 -11.60 14.81 -7.06
C ASP A 368 -11.19 13.32 -7.00
N GLY A 369 -11.40 12.64 -5.86
CA GLY A 369 -10.99 11.24 -5.67
C GLY A 369 -9.47 10.99 -5.66
N ASN A 370 -8.65 12.04 -5.78
CA ASN A 370 -7.20 11.91 -5.82
C ASN A 370 -6.61 12.02 -4.40
N ALA A 371 -6.24 10.87 -3.83
CA ALA A 371 -5.60 10.79 -2.51
C ALA A 371 -4.29 11.60 -2.41
N ASP A 372 -3.59 11.86 -3.52
CA ASP A 372 -2.27 12.50 -3.51
C ASP A 372 -2.34 14.02 -3.24
N LYS A 373 -3.53 14.63 -3.30
CA LYS A 373 -3.74 16.06 -3.07
C LYS A 373 -4.43 16.38 -1.74
N GLN A 374 -4.71 15.36 -0.92
CA GLN A 374 -5.45 15.58 0.32
C GLN A 374 -4.56 16.27 1.36
N ALA A 375 -5.13 17.26 2.05
CA ALA A 375 -4.51 17.94 3.17
C ALA A 375 -5.33 17.67 4.44
N LYS A 376 -4.64 17.52 5.59
CA LYS A 376 -5.33 17.31 6.87
C LYS A 376 -6.25 18.52 7.15
N PRO A 377 -7.55 18.31 7.42
CA PRO A 377 -8.45 19.40 7.78
C PRO A 377 -7.96 20.15 9.03
N LYS A 378 -8.27 21.45 9.12
CA LYS A 378 -7.98 22.22 10.34
C LYS A 378 -8.84 21.69 11.50
N PRO A 379 -8.27 21.51 12.70
CA PRO A 379 -9.04 21.09 13.86
C PRO A 379 -10.13 22.10 14.23
N VAL A 380 -11.27 21.58 14.69
CA VAL A 380 -12.34 22.43 15.23
C VAL A 380 -11.95 22.88 16.64
N SER A 381 -11.78 24.19 16.82
CA SER A 381 -11.37 24.76 18.10
C SER A 381 -12.52 24.82 19.12
N GLU A 382 -12.18 24.83 20.41
CA GLU A 382 -13.11 25.08 21.53
C GLU A 382 -14.29 24.09 21.67
N VAL A 383 -14.18 22.90 21.07
CA VAL A 383 -15.21 21.85 21.18
C VAL A 383 -14.95 20.87 22.33
N LEU A 384 -13.72 20.76 22.81
CA LEU A 384 -13.37 19.89 23.93
C LEU A 384 -13.53 20.64 25.25
N VAL A 385 -14.50 20.25 26.07
CA VAL A 385 -14.90 20.96 27.31
C VAL A 385 -14.11 20.47 28.52
N ASN A 386 -13.94 19.16 28.65
CA ASN A 386 -13.24 18.52 29.75
C ASN A 386 -12.64 17.19 29.32
N GLN A 387 -11.63 16.72 30.04
CA GLN A 387 -10.98 15.42 29.82
C GLN A 387 -10.69 14.76 31.17
N GLU A 388 -10.98 13.46 31.28
CA GLU A 388 -10.66 12.64 32.45
C GLU A 388 -10.15 11.27 31.99
N GLY A 389 -8.85 11.00 32.15
CA GLY A 389 -8.21 9.81 31.61
C GLY A 389 -8.48 9.66 30.10
N VAL A 390 -9.09 8.55 29.71
CA VAL A 390 -9.50 8.22 28.33
C VAL A 390 -10.95 8.61 28.01
N LYS A 391 -11.50 9.58 28.75
CA LYS A 391 -12.80 10.20 28.47
C LYS A 391 -12.65 11.66 28.10
N VAL A 392 -13.56 12.15 27.26
CA VAL A 392 -13.65 13.56 26.84
C VAL A 392 -15.11 14.00 26.79
N TRP A 393 -15.38 15.24 27.16
CA TRP A 393 -16.69 15.86 26.96
C TRP A 393 -16.61 16.82 25.78
N LEU A 394 -17.26 16.43 24.69
CA LEU A 394 -17.30 17.15 23.43
C LEU A 394 -18.57 18.00 23.37
N ARG A 395 -18.44 19.33 23.31
CA ARG A 395 -19.50 20.24 22.85
C ARG A 395 -19.51 20.24 21.33
N THR A 396 -20.59 19.75 20.74
CA THR A 396 -20.72 19.69 19.29
C THR A 396 -20.67 21.08 18.65
N PRO A 397 -20.06 21.20 17.45
CA PRO A 397 -20.12 22.43 16.66
C PRO A 397 -21.55 22.95 16.46
N LYS A 398 -21.70 24.27 16.29
CA LYS A 398 -22.99 24.86 15.90
C LYS A 398 -23.31 24.61 14.43
N GLN A 399 -22.27 24.53 13.60
CA GLN A 399 -22.40 24.25 12.17
C GLN A 399 -22.81 22.78 11.98
N GLU A 400 -23.93 22.59 11.31
CA GLU A 400 -24.38 21.30 10.83
C GLU A 400 -23.36 20.72 9.84
N GLY A 401 -23.11 19.41 9.93
CA GLY A 401 -22.14 18.73 9.08
C GLY A 401 -21.54 17.48 9.69
N ALA A 402 -20.68 16.83 8.89
CA ALA A 402 -19.94 15.64 9.28
C ALA A 402 -18.61 16.01 9.96
N TYR A 403 -18.32 15.34 11.06
CA TYR A 403 -17.11 15.51 11.85
C TYR A 403 -16.60 14.16 12.34
N ARG A 404 -15.37 14.16 12.86
CA ARG A 404 -14.74 12.97 13.40
C ARG A 404 -13.95 13.31 14.65
N LEU A 405 -14.20 12.54 15.71
CA LEU A 405 -13.47 12.63 16.97
C LEU A 405 -12.33 11.62 16.95
N TYR A 406 -11.11 12.09 17.16
CA TYR A 406 -9.88 11.31 17.21
C TYR A 406 -9.34 11.23 18.64
N ILE A 407 -8.76 10.10 18.98
CA ILE A 407 -7.93 9.91 20.18
C ILE A 407 -6.54 9.44 19.75
N TYR A 408 -5.52 10.02 20.38
CA TYR A 408 -4.11 9.65 20.27
C TYR A 408 -3.60 9.31 21.68
N LEU A 409 -3.06 8.11 21.84
CA LEU A 409 -2.51 7.58 23.09
C LEU A 409 -1.01 7.37 22.91
N ARG A 410 -0.21 7.93 23.81
CA ARG A 410 1.26 7.81 23.80
C ARG A 410 1.74 7.30 25.15
N ASP A 411 2.68 6.37 25.15
CA ASP A 411 3.29 5.78 26.34
C ASP A 411 4.58 6.49 26.79
N GLY A 412 5.08 7.45 26.00
CA GLY A 412 6.37 8.10 26.24
C GLY A 412 7.58 7.29 25.75
N GLN A 413 7.35 6.13 25.13
CA GLN A 413 8.35 5.19 24.62
C GLN A 413 8.39 5.17 23.08
N ASN A 414 7.96 6.28 22.48
CA ASN A 414 7.83 6.49 21.03
C ASN A 414 6.76 5.61 20.36
N ASN A 415 5.82 5.03 21.11
CA ASN A 415 4.66 4.37 20.51
C ASN A 415 3.43 5.28 20.50
N LEU A 416 2.63 5.09 19.46
CA LEU A 416 1.39 5.81 19.21
C LEU A 416 0.26 4.83 18.94
N THR A 417 -0.84 5.03 19.65
CA THR A 417 -2.09 4.33 19.39
C THR A 417 -3.20 5.30 19.06
N THR A 418 -3.98 4.98 18.02
CA THR A 418 -4.99 5.87 17.46
C THR A 418 -6.32 5.15 17.30
N ALA A 419 -7.39 5.90 17.52
CA ALA A 419 -8.73 5.51 17.09
C ALA A 419 -9.51 6.78 16.73
N ASN A 420 -10.57 6.62 15.96
CA ASN A 420 -11.49 7.71 15.69
C ASN A 420 -12.92 7.22 15.49
N ILE A 421 -13.87 8.15 15.59
CA ILE A 421 -15.28 7.86 15.44
C ILE A 421 -15.97 9.00 14.67
N PRO A 422 -16.60 8.73 13.51
CA PRO A 422 -17.33 9.75 12.78
C PRO A 422 -18.67 10.03 13.46
N PHE A 423 -19.13 11.28 13.39
CA PHE A 423 -20.46 11.72 13.83
C PHE A 423 -20.98 12.85 12.95
N TYR A 424 -22.30 13.02 12.92
CA TYR A 424 -22.96 14.08 12.19
C TYR A 424 -23.70 15.00 13.14
N VAL A 425 -23.49 16.31 13.00
CA VAL A 425 -24.19 17.32 13.78
C VAL A 425 -25.41 17.78 13.00
N THR A 426 -26.61 17.58 13.55
CA THR A 426 -27.87 18.05 12.92
C THR A 426 -29.02 18.10 13.93
N ASN A 427 -30.04 18.89 13.62
CA ASN A 427 -31.35 18.82 14.29
C ASN A 427 -32.32 17.85 13.59
N GLN A 428 -31.96 17.36 12.40
CA GLN A 428 -32.81 16.54 11.52
C GLN A 428 -32.06 15.26 11.12
N PRO A 429 -31.92 14.27 12.03
CA PRO A 429 -31.23 13.03 11.69
C PRO A 429 -31.97 12.31 10.56
N LEU A 430 -31.21 11.76 9.61
CA LEU A 430 -31.74 10.77 8.66
C LEU A 430 -32.29 9.61 9.49
N LYS A 431 -33.47 9.10 9.13
CA LYS A 431 -34.16 8.01 9.86
C LYS A 431 -33.86 6.67 9.24
#